data_AF-A0A183UZ61-F1
#
_entry.id   AF-A0A183UZ61-F1
#
_cell.length_a   1.000
_cell.length_b   1.000
_cell.length_c   1.000
_cell.angle_alpha   90.00
_cell.angle_beta   90.00
_cell.angle_gamma   90.00
#
_symmetry.space_group_name_H-M   'P 1'
#
loop_
_entity.id
_entity.type
_entity.pdbx_description
1 polymer ?
#
loop_
_entity_poly.entity_id
_entity_poly.type
_entity_poly.pdbx_seq_one_letter_code
_entity_poly.pdbx_strand_id
1 'polypeptide(L)'
;MFLRNAIGRILADRDIKRKEESLFQEHAQLRKACEQAIEELNAASDGGGDTSGNVLPSHMQFVHADRYFLPFDLACHSKSPRIVVIALDCLQKLIAYGHLIGNGVDVANPERLLIDRIVESICAPFAGPNTDEGVQLQILKAILAVVLAPTCEVHEATLLLAVRTCFNIYLASRSPINQSTAKASLTQVINAVFGNMQKADEVAAEQGEQTDENVIHMLVDSLVEQVAAQLDPNHSIVGSRQSSFSSAMAAEVSMIPPPRHLNPVSLAADSSDTVHEDVPATQLHFRTVQEKDAFLLFRALCRLSTKSLPERPDPNSHELRSKELSLEMLLLIVQNSSSLLHNSQPFILALRHYLCVSLSRNGVSPIVSIFEKSLAIFVQLVNKFKMHLKVQIEVFFKEIIFSILESSSSSFEHKWMVVNTLEKICEDPQSLVDIHVNYDCNLTAANIFERMINGISKIAQVFCYVIFYGQKQRERSMRILGLKCLVECLQCMVDWFDDDVGRIGNDSGSQHG
;
A
#
# COMPACT_ATOMS: atom_id res chain seq x y z
N MET A 1 -28.88 -1.72 24.02
CA MET A 1 -29.92 -2.50 23.31
C MET A 1 -29.36 -3.43 22.21
N PHE A 2 -28.60 -2.92 21.23
CA PHE A 2 -28.08 -3.72 20.10
C PHE A 2 -27.29 -4.98 20.52
N LEU A 3 -26.31 -4.83 21.42
CA LEU A 3 -25.46 -5.92 21.93
C LEU A 3 -26.27 -7.09 22.54
N ARG A 4 -27.28 -6.78 23.35
CA ARG A 4 -28.20 -7.78 23.94
C ARG A 4 -28.99 -8.53 22.87
N ASN A 5 -29.48 -7.82 21.85
CA ASN A 5 -30.21 -8.44 20.73
C ASN A 5 -29.29 -9.31 19.86
N ALA A 6 -28.03 -8.92 19.68
CA ALA A 6 -27.02 -9.71 18.97
C ALA A 6 -26.75 -11.05 19.67
N ILE A 7 -26.36 -11.01 20.95
CA ILE A 7 -26.05 -12.20 21.75
C ILE A 7 -27.31 -13.08 21.91
N GLY A 8 -28.49 -12.46 22.11
CA GLY A 8 -29.77 -13.16 22.14
C GLY A 8 -30.12 -13.87 20.83
N ARG A 9 -29.77 -13.30 19.66
CA ARG A 9 -29.95 -13.95 18.35
C ARG A 9 -29.02 -15.14 18.16
N ILE A 10 -27.78 -15.06 18.64
CA ILE A 10 -26.85 -16.20 18.67
C ILE A 10 -27.45 -17.31 19.55
N LEU A 11 -27.79 -17.02 20.81
CA LEU A 11 -28.38 -17.98 21.75
C LEU A 11 -29.72 -18.59 21.26
N ALA A 12 -30.48 -17.83 20.47
CA ALA A 12 -31.76 -18.29 19.93
C ALA A 12 -31.62 -19.36 18.83
N ASP A 13 -30.46 -19.46 18.17
CA ASP A 13 -30.25 -20.39 17.04
C ASP A 13 -30.49 -21.86 17.45
N ARG A 14 -30.91 -22.67 16.47
CA ARG A 14 -31.26 -24.07 16.67
C ARG A 14 -30.02 -24.96 16.76
N ASP A 15 -28.91 -24.58 16.13
CA ASP A 15 -27.70 -25.40 16.09
C ASP A 15 -27.03 -25.46 17.47
N ILE A 16 -27.02 -24.35 18.22
CA ILE A 16 -26.54 -24.28 19.62
C ILE A 16 -27.38 -25.15 20.58
N LYS A 17 -28.58 -25.56 20.17
CA LYS A 17 -29.49 -26.40 20.97
C LYS A 17 -29.42 -27.89 20.62
N ARG A 18 -28.63 -28.30 19.62
CA ARG A 18 -28.47 -29.71 19.23
C ARG A 18 -27.49 -30.43 20.17
N LYS A 19 -27.82 -31.69 20.48
CA LYS A 19 -26.98 -32.62 21.25
C LYS A 19 -26.25 -33.59 20.32
N GLU A 20 -25.40 -33.08 19.44
CA GLU A 20 -24.45 -33.90 18.67
C GLU A 20 -23.11 -33.93 19.41
N GLU A 21 -22.65 -35.11 19.84
CA GLU A 21 -21.60 -35.26 20.88
C GLU A 21 -20.27 -34.55 20.56
N SER A 22 -19.91 -34.44 19.28
CA SER A 22 -18.68 -33.76 18.82
C SER A 22 -18.79 -32.23 18.69
N LEU A 23 -20.01 -31.69 18.56
CA LEU A 23 -20.30 -30.25 18.53
C LEU A 23 -20.74 -29.71 19.89
N PHE A 24 -21.19 -30.61 20.78
CA PHE A 24 -21.78 -30.28 22.06
C PHE A 24 -20.86 -29.44 22.96
N GLN A 25 -19.55 -29.70 22.97
CA GLN A 25 -18.61 -29.01 23.87
C GLN A 25 -18.27 -27.58 23.41
N GLU A 26 -18.06 -27.37 22.11
CA GLU A 26 -17.88 -26.03 21.51
C GLU A 26 -19.15 -25.18 21.70
N HIS A 27 -20.32 -25.73 21.38
CA HIS A 27 -21.59 -25.02 21.54
C HIS A 27 -21.99 -24.81 23.01
N ALA A 28 -21.60 -25.70 23.94
CA ALA A 28 -21.82 -25.48 25.38
C ALA A 28 -20.97 -24.32 25.92
N GLN A 29 -19.71 -24.17 25.49
CA GLN A 29 -18.87 -23.03 25.86
C GLN A 29 -19.42 -21.72 25.31
N LEU A 30 -19.76 -21.67 24.01
CA LEU A 30 -20.40 -20.52 23.38
C LEU A 30 -21.71 -20.15 24.09
N ARG A 31 -22.56 -21.14 24.37
CA ARG A 31 -23.83 -20.95 25.07
C ARG A 31 -23.63 -20.34 26.46
N LYS A 32 -22.71 -20.90 27.27
CA LYS A 32 -22.40 -20.37 28.61
C LYS A 32 -21.89 -18.93 28.55
N ALA A 33 -21.03 -18.61 27.58
CA ALA A 33 -20.54 -17.25 27.38
C ALA A 33 -21.67 -16.28 26.99
N CYS A 34 -22.59 -16.70 26.12
CA CYS A 34 -23.77 -15.91 25.76
C CYS A 34 -24.74 -15.71 26.94
N GLU A 35 -24.98 -16.75 27.74
CA GLU A 35 -25.85 -16.69 28.93
C GLU A 35 -25.26 -15.74 29.98
N GLN A 36 -23.98 -15.90 30.35
CA GLN A 36 -23.28 -15.00 31.27
C GLN A 36 -23.25 -13.55 30.78
N ALA A 37 -22.97 -13.31 29.50
CA ALA A 37 -22.96 -11.97 28.94
C ALA A 37 -24.35 -11.31 29.00
N ILE A 38 -25.44 -12.07 28.79
CA ILE A 38 -26.80 -11.55 28.93
C ILE A 38 -27.14 -11.26 30.40
N GLU A 39 -26.72 -12.11 31.34
CA GLU A 39 -26.90 -11.88 32.78
C GLU A 39 -26.19 -10.61 33.26
N GLU A 40 -24.91 -10.44 32.92
CA GLU A 40 -24.14 -9.22 33.23
C GLU A 40 -24.76 -7.96 32.58
N LEU A 41 -25.23 -8.04 31.33
CA LEU A 41 -25.92 -6.94 30.65
C LEU A 41 -27.30 -6.61 31.23
N ASN A 42 -28.00 -7.57 31.83
CA ASN A 42 -29.27 -7.31 32.53
C ASN A 42 -29.00 -6.65 33.88
N ALA A 43 -28.03 -7.17 34.66
CA ALA A 43 -27.65 -6.58 35.95
C ALA A 43 -27.16 -5.13 35.80
N ALA A 44 -26.38 -4.83 34.75
CA ALA A 44 -25.97 -3.47 34.41
C ALA A 44 -27.13 -2.55 33.95
N SER A 45 -28.25 -3.12 33.51
CA SER A 45 -29.45 -2.36 33.09
C SER A 45 -30.41 -2.07 34.25
N ASP A 46 -30.48 -2.96 35.24
CA ASP A 46 -31.38 -2.79 36.40
C ASP A 46 -30.75 -1.93 37.53
N GLY A 47 -29.42 -1.81 37.57
CA GLY A 47 -28.70 -0.96 38.53
C GLY A 47 -28.82 0.56 38.30
N GLY A 48 -29.54 1.01 37.27
CA GLY A 48 -29.74 2.43 36.93
C GLY A 48 -30.89 3.12 37.67
N GLY A 49 -31.50 2.46 38.65
CA GLY A 49 -32.63 2.97 39.42
C GLY A 49 -32.23 3.71 40.69
N ASP A 50 -31.66 4.91 40.58
CA ASP A 50 -31.67 5.84 41.72
C ASP A 50 -31.97 7.30 41.31
N THR A 51 -32.51 8.04 42.27
CA THR A 51 -33.41 9.17 42.03
C THR A 51 -32.73 10.53 42.08
N SER A 52 -32.77 11.27 40.96
CA SER A 52 -32.86 12.74 40.93
C SER A 52 -33.16 13.25 39.52
N GLY A 53 -34.14 14.15 39.40
CA GLY A 53 -34.55 14.69 38.11
C GLY A 53 -33.54 15.68 37.54
N ASN A 54 -32.91 15.34 36.42
CA ASN A 54 -32.30 16.30 35.51
C ASN A 54 -32.57 15.88 34.07
N VAL A 55 -33.29 16.73 33.32
CA VAL A 55 -33.68 16.48 31.93
C VAL A 55 -32.54 16.92 31.02
N LEU A 56 -31.49 16.10 30.92
CA LEU A 56 -30.42 16.16 29.91
C LEU A 56 -29.66 14.83 29.94
N PRO A 57 -29.50 14.09 28.82
CA PRO A 57 -28.71 12.86 28.81
C PRO A 57 -27.22 13.20 28.93
N SER A 58 -26.65 12.99 30.11
CA SER A 58 -25.20 13.07 30.30
C SER A 58 -24.49 11.87 29.66
N HIS A 59 -23.24 12.07 29.24
CA HIS A 59 -22.44 11.19 28.36
C HIS A 59 -22.06 9.79 28.93
N MET A 60 -22.74 9.26 29.97
CA MET A 60 -22.26 8.14 30.80
C MET A 60 -23.22 6.94 30.90
N GLN A 61 -23.72 6.42 29.78
CA GLN A 61 -24.33 5.07 29.72
C GLN A 61 -23.76 4.20 28.57
N PHE A 62 -22.48 4.38 28.25
CA PHE A 62 -21.77 3.50 27.32
C PHE A 62 -21.31 2.22 28.03
N VAL A 63 -22.00 1.12 27.77
CA VAL A 63 -21.50 -0.22 28.11
C VAL A 63 -20.32 -0.51 27.18
N HIS A 64 -19.09 -0.59 27.72
CA HIS A 64 -17.91 -0.99 26.96
C HIS A 64 -18.12 -2.40 26.37
N ALA A 65 -18.23 -2.49 25.03
CA ALA A 65 -18.51 -3.76 24.36
C ALA A 65 -17.30 -4.71 24.40
N ASP A 66 -16.09 -4.16 24.56
CA ASP A 66 -14.80 -4.87 24.73
C ASP A 66 -14.89 -6.03 25.74
N ARG A 67 -15.54 -5.83 26.90
CA ARG A 67 -15.74 -6.86 27.92
C ARG A 67 -16.63 -8.03 27.47
N TYR A 68 -17.47 -7.81 26.47
CA TYR A 68 -18.43 -8.78 25.93
C TYR A 68 -18.00 -9.35 24.57
N PHE A 69 -16.71 -9.32 24.26
CA PHE A 69 -16.17 -9.84 23.00
C PHE A 69 -16.14 -11.39 22.93
N LEU A 70 -15.85 -12.09 24.04
CA LEU A 70 -15.67 -13.55 24.07
C LEU A 70 -16.82 -14.37 23.42
N PRO A 71 -18.12 -14.05 23.60
CA PRO A 71 -19.20 -14.73 22.89
C PRO A 71 -19.12 -14.59 21.36
N PHE A 72 -18.62 -13.47 20.84
CA PHE A 72 -18.44 -13.25 19.40
C PHE A 72 -17.22 -13.99 18.85
N ASP A 73 -16.13 -14.03 19.61
CA ASP A 73 -14.93 -14.81 19.29
C ASP A 73 -15.27 -16.31 19.11
N LEU A 74 -15.95 -16.89 20.10
CA LEU A 74 -16.45 -18.27 20.03
C LEU A 74 -17.48 -18.50 18.91
N ALA A 75 -18.28 -17.48 18.58
CA ALA A 75 -19.26 -17.56 17.49
C ALA A 75 -18.62 -17.49 16.10
N CYS A 76 -17.50 -16.77 15.93
CA CYS A 76 -16.74 -16.74 14.68
C CYS A 76 -16.05 -18.08 14.40
N HIS A 77 -15.61 -18.79 15.43
CA HIS A 77 -15.06 -20.15 15.32
C HIS A 77 -16.13 -21.25 15.16
N SER A 78 -17.41 -20.91 15.07
CA SER A 78 -18.51 -21.86 14.92
C SER A 78 -18.53 -22.51 13.53
N LYS A 79 -18.83 -23.82 13.49
CA LYS A 79 -19.00 -24.57 12.24
C LYS A 79 -20.31 -24.26 11.50
N SER A 80 -21.25 -23.51 12.10
CA SER A 80 -22.51 -23.10 11.45
C SER A 80 -22.35 -21.71 10.80
N PRO A 81 -22.41 -21.59 9.45
CA PRO A 81 -22.26 -20.31 8.74
C PRO A 81 -23.26 -19.25 9.20
N ARG A 82 -24.45 -19.66 9.66
CA ARG A 82 -25.49 -18.75 10.15
C ARG A 82 -25.07 -18.02 11.42
N ILE A 83 -24.42 -18.73 12.34
CA ILE A 83 -23.89 -18.16 13.59
C ILE A 83 -22.75 -17.20 13.26
N VAL A 84 -21.83 -17.61 12.39
CA VAL A 84 -20.69 -16.78 11.94
C VAL A 84 -21.16 -15.48 11.28
N VAL A 85 -22.12 -15.53 10.34
CA VAL A 85 -22.68 -14.32 9.70
C VAL A 85 -23.32 -13.39 10.73
N ILE A 86 -24.06 -13.91 11.71
CA ILE A 86 -24.63 -13.07 12.78
C ILE A 86 -23.53 -12.43 13.62
N ALA A 87 -22.50 -13.19 14.01
CA ALA A 87 -21.39 -12.68 14.81
C ALA A 87 -20.62 -11.56 14.08
N LEU A 88 -20.20 -11.80 12.84
CA LEU A 88 -19.47 -10.82 12.02
C LEU A 88 -20.31 -9.57 11.69
N ASP A 89 -21.63 -9.69 11.50
CA ASP A 89 -22.53 -8.54 11.32
C ASP A 89 -22.69 -7.71 12.60
N CYS A 90 -22.64 -8.36 13.77
CA CYS A 90 -22.67 -7.65 15.04
C CYS A 90 -21.33 -6.97 15.36
N LEU A 91 -20.20 -7.64 15.12
CA LEU A 91 -18.86 -7.04 15.24
C LEU A 91 -18.71 -5.83 14.32
N GLN A 92 -19.05 -5.97 13.03
CA GLN A 92 -19.02 -4.89 12.05
C GLN A 92 -19.79 -3.64 12.52
N LYS A 93 -20.96 -3.82 13.14
CA LYS A 93 -21.79 -2.72 13.65
C LYS A 93 -21.25 -2.13 14.96
N LEU A 94 -20.80 -2.95 15.90
CA LEU A 94 -20.22 -2.47 17.15
C LEU A 94 -18.97 -1.61 16.91
N ILE A 95 -18.14 -2.02 15.96
CA ILE A 95 -16.95 -1.28 15.51
C ILE A 95 -17.37 0.02 14.79
N ALA A 96 -18.27 -0.06 13.80
CA ALA A 96 -18.71 1.11 13.04
C ALA A 96 -19.45 2.18 13.88
N TYR A 97 -20.03 1.81 15.03
CA TYR A 97 -20.64 2.74 15.99
C TYR A 97 -19.67 3.17 17.12
N GLY A 98 -18.40 2.77 17.08
CA GLY A 98 -17.41 3.12 18.12
C GLY A 98 -17.68 2.52 19.49
N HIS A 99 -18.45 1.42 19.57
CA HIS A 99 -18.77 0.72 20.82
C HIS A 99 -17.75 -0.37 21.19
N LEU A 100 -17.09 -0.94 20.18
CA LEU A 100 -16.00 -1.90 20.32
C LEU A 100 -14.74 -1.23 19.76
N ILE A 101 -13.79 -0.92 20.65
CA ILE A 101 -12.61 -0.11 20.32
C ILE A 101 -11.36 -1.00 20.32
N GLY A 102 -11.19 -1.87 21.33
CA GLY A 102 -10.09 -2.83 21.38
C GLY A 102 -8.78 -2.29 21.94
N ASN A 103 -8.78 -1.08 22.52
CA ASN A 103 -7.62 -0.46 23.19
C ASN A 103 -7.27 -1.11 24.54
N GLY A 104 -8.10 -2.03 25.04
CA GLY A 104 -7.76 -2.85 26.20
C GLY A 104 -6.71 -3.90 25.85
N VAL A 105 -5.95 -4.34 26.86
CA VAL A 105 -5.02 -5.48 26.75
C VAL A 105 -5.82 -6.78 26.57
N ASP A 106 -5.35 -7.69 25.71
CA ASP A 106 -5.99 -9.01 25.57
C ASP A 106 -5.79 -9.87 26.84
N VAL A 107 -6.90 -10.42 27.33
CA VAL A 107 -6.93 -11.30 28.51
C VAL A 107 -6.20 -12.62 28.26
N ALA A 108 -6.09 -13.07 27.00
CA ALA A 108 -5.35 -14.28 26.65
C ALA A 108 -3.85 -14.05 26.42
N ASN A 109 -3.44 -12.86 25.96
CA ASN A 109 -2.03 -12.49 25.82
C ASN A 109 -1.77 -11.02 26.21
N PRO A 110 -1.21 -10.74 27.40
CA PRO A 110 -0.96 -9.38 27.89
C PRO A 110 0.00 -8.52 27.05
N GLU A 111 0.73 -9.12 26.11
CA GLU A 111 1.65 -8.41 25.21
C GLU A 111 0.95 -7.81 23.97
N ARG A 112 -0.37 -8.00 23.81
CA ARG A 112 -1.14 -7.55 22.64
C ARG A 112 -2.40 -6.79 23.02
N LEU A 113 -2.89 -5.99 22.07
CA LEU A 113 -4.16 -5.28 22.20
C LEU A 113 -5.33 -6.20 21.82
N LEU A 114 -6.49 -5.96 22.43
CA LEU A 114 -7.71 -6.69 22.13
C LEU A 114 -8.13 -6.51 20.66
N ILE A 115 -7.78 -5.39 20.02
CA ILE A 115 -8.03 -5.16 18.59
C ILE A 115 -7.33 -6.20 17.69
N ASP A 116 -6.14 -6.66 18.06
CA ASP A 116 -5.41 -7.70 17.30
C ASP A 116 -6.23 -8.99 17.27
N ARG A 117 -6.71 -9.41 18.44
CA ARG A 117 -7.57 -10.59 18.59
C ARG A 117 -8.91 -10.41 17.88
N ILE A 118 -9.52 -9.21 17.92
CA ILE A 118 -10.75 -8.92 17.17
C ILE A 118 -10.55 -9.13 15.67
N VAL A 119 -9.45 -8.64 15.10
CA VAL A 119 -9.13 -8.82 13.66
C VAL A 119 -8.79 -10.28 13.34
N GLU A 120 -8.06 -10.97 14.21
CA GLU A 120 -7.80 -12.42 14.08
C GLU A 120 -9.12 -13.22 14.05
N SER A 121 -10.04 -12.99 15.00
CA SER A 121 -11.36 -13.66 15.02
C SER A 121 -12.26 -13.27 13.83
N ILE A 122 -12.13 -12.06 13.27
CA ILE A 122 -12.83 -11.66 12.03
C ILE A 122 -12.26 -12.40 10.81
N CYS A 123 -10.95 -12.64 10.74
CA CYS A 123 -10.31 -13.34 9.63
C CYS A 123 -10.43 -14.87 9.70
N ALA A 124 -10.45 -15.44 10.91
CA ALA A 124 -10.45 -16.88 11.19
C ALA A 124 -11.51 -17.73 10.42
N PRO A 125 -12.75 -17.27 10.13
CA PRO A 125 -13.75 -18.10 9.47
C PRO A 125 -13.47 -18.34 7.97
N PHE A 126 -12.48 -17.64 7.38
CA PHE A 126 -12.04 -17.89 6.01
C PHE A 126 -11.03 -19.06 5.94
N ALA A 127 -11.50 -20.21 5.45
CA ALA A 127 -10.73 -21.45 5.28
C ALA A 127 -10.54 -21.82 3.79
N GLY A 128 -10.53 -20.82 2.90
CA GLY A 128 -10.35 -21.01 1.46
C GLY A 128 -11.66 -21.07 0.66
N PRO A 129 -11.67 -21.68 -0.54
CA PRO A 129 -12.74 -21.53 -1.54
C PRO A 129 -14.06 -22.23 -1.18
N ASN A 130 -14.09 -23.00 -0.08
CA ASN A 130 -15.27 -23.71 0.39
C ASN A 130 -15.97 -23.00 1.58
N THR A 131 -15.43 -21.88 2.09
CA THR A 131 -16.14 -21.03 3.05
C THR A 131 -17.41 -20.47 2.40
N ASP A 132 -18.51 -20.45 3.14
CA ASP A 132 -19.82 -19.93 2.69
C ASP A 132 -19.73 -18.50 2.12
N GLU A 133 -20.46 -18.22 1.04
CA GLU A 133 -20.39 -16.92 0.35
C GLU A 133 -20.93 -15.77 1.20
N GLY A 134 -21.92 -16.01 2.06
CA GLY A 134 -22.43 -15.03 3.01
C GLY A 134 -21.42 -14.73 4.13
N VAL A 135 -20.71 -15.76 4.61
CA VAL A 135 -19.58 -15.59 5.55
C VAL A 135 -18.48 -14.75 4.90
N GLN A 136 -18.02 -15.12 3.70
CA GLN A 136 -16.98 -14.36 2.97
C GLN A 136 -17.35 -12.87 2.84
N LEU A 137 -18.58 -12.56 2.41
CA LEU A 137 -19.07 -11.18 2.27
C LEU A 137 -19.06 -10.43 3.61
N GLN A 138 -19.43 -11.11 4.69
CA GLN A 138 -19.48 -10.48 6.02
C GLN A 138 -18.08 -10.29 6.63
N ILE A 139 -17.10 -11.15 6.33
CA ILE A 139 -15.68 -10.93 6.65
C ILE A 139 -15.18 -9.66 5.97
N LEU A 140 -15.41 -9.51 4.65
CA LEU A 140 -14.99 -8.31 3.90
C LEU A 140 -15.57 -7.02 4.51
N LYS A 141 -16.86 -7.02 4.88
CA LYS A 141 -17.52 -5.88 5.53
C LYS A 141 -16.96 -5.58 6.93
N ALA A 142 -16.63 -6.61 7.71
CA ALA A 142 -16.06 -6.45 9.05
C ALA A 142 -14.62 -5.94 9.00
N ILE A 143 -13.78 -6.46 8.10
CA ILE A 143 -12.43 -5.95 7.84
C ILE A 143 -12.47 -4.50 7.37
N LEU A 144 -13.37 -4.16 6.45
CA LEU A 144 -13.51 -2.80 5.98
C LEU A 144 -13.91 -1.85 7.13
N ALA A 145 -14.84 -2.26 8.00
CA ALA A 145 -15.25 -1.45 9.14
C ALA A 145 -14.14 -1.25 10.17
N VAL A 146 -13.32 -2.27 10.48
CA VAL A 146 -12.28 -2.15 11.51
C VAL A 146 -11.07 -1.34 11.06
N VAL A 147 -10.71 -1.37 9.77
CA VAL A 147 -9.59 -0.57 9.24
C VAL A 147 -9.97 0.88 8.92
N LEU A 148 -11.25 1.16 8.64
CA LEU A 148 -11.74 2.53 8.36
C LEU A 148 -12.31 3.24 9.60
N ALA A 149 -12.51 2.54 10.73
CA ALA A 149 -13.01 3.15 11.95
C ALA A 149 -11.95 4.08 12.58
N PRO A 150 -12.22 5.39 12.76
CA PRO A 150 -11.25 6.33 13.33
C PRO A 150 -10.97 6.10 14.82
N THR A 151 -11.73 5.21 15.47
CA THR A 151 -11.53 4.80 16.86
C THR A 151 -10.62 3.59 17.01
N CYS A 152 -10.35 2.84 15.93
CA CYS A 152 -9.65 1.57 15.99
C CYS A 152 -8.26 1.68 15.35
N GLU A 153 -7.21 1.44 16.13
CA GLU A 153 -5.83 1.51 15.65
C GLU A 153 -5.32 0.09 15.33
N VAL A 154 -5.37 -0.29 14.05
CA VAL A 154 -4.94 -1.60 13.55
C VAL A 154 -3.62 -1.46 12.81
N HIS A 155 -2.57 -2.12 13.33
CA HIS A 155 -1.20 -1.93 12.87
C HIS A 155 -0.50 -3.22 12.43
N GLU A 156 0.60 -3.06 11.70
CA GLU A 156 1.62 -4.03 11.33
C GLU A 156 1.07 -5.42 10.88
N ALA A 157 1.37 -6.47 11.65
CA ALA A 157 1.03 -7.85 11.30
C ALA A 157 -0.49 -8.07 11.22
N THR A 158 -1.26 -7.39 12.06
CA THR A 158 -2.71 -7.46 12.14
C THR A 158 -3.35 -6.78 10.94
N LEU A 159 -2.83 -5.60 10.54
CA LEU A 159 -3.25 -4.93 9.31
C LEU A 159 -2.93 -5.77 8.07
N LEU A 160 -1.72 -6.34 7.99
CA LEU A 160 -1.34 -7.24 6.90
C LEU A 160 -2.19 -8.52 6.86
N LEU A 161 -2.60 -9.07 8.02
CA LEU A 161 -3.54 -10.19 8.09
C LEU A 161 -4.88 -9.82 7.46
N ALA A 162 -5.43 -8.66 7.80
CA ALA A 162 -6.71 -8.17 7.27
C ALA A 162 -6.65 -7.99 5.74
N VAL A 163 -5.62 -7.30 5.23
CA VAL A 163 -5.39 -7.14 3.78
C VAL A 163 -5.22 -8.49 3.09
N ARG A 164 -4.42 -9.39 3.65
CA ARG A 164 -4.19 -10.75 3.12
C ARG A 164 -5.48 -11.56 3.05
N THR A 165 -6.36 -11.45 4.04
CA THR A 165 -7.67 -12.12 4.05
C THR A 165 -8.57 -11.60 2.93
N CYS A 166 -8.68 -10.28 2.75
CA CYS A 166 -9.40 -9.69 1.61
C CYS A 166 -8.84 -10.15 0.25
N PHE A 167 -7.51 -10.19 0.11
CA PHE A 167 -6.82 -10.66 -1.09
C PHE A 167 -7.07 -12.15 -1.37
N ASN A 168 -7.04 -12.98 -0.33
CA ASN A 168 -7.32 -14.41 -0.44
C ASN A 168 -8.80 -14.67 -0.79
N ILE A 169 -9.75 -13.89 -0.25
CA ILE A 169 -11.17 -13.97 -0.62
C ILE A 169 -11.36 -13.60 -2.10
N TYR A 170 -10.72 -12.53 -2.59
CA TYR A 170 -10.74 -12.18 -4.02
C TYR A 170 -10.27 -13.35 -4.91
N LEU A 171 -9.18 -14.02 -4.53
CA LEU A 171 -8.65 -15.13 -5.32
C LEU A 171 -9.52 -16.38 -5.24
N ALA A 172 -9.93 -16.79 -4.04
CA ALA A 172 -10.57 -18.08 -3.78
C ALA A 172 -12.10 -18.09 -3.93
N SER A 173 -12.76 -16.94 -3.84
CA SER A 173 -14.22 -16.85 -4.01
C SER A 173 -14.66 -17.35 -5.39
N ARG A 174 -15.74 -18.12 -5.42
CA ARG A 174 -16.46 -18.49 -6.66
C ARG A 174 -17.53 -17.46 -7.05
N SER A 175 -17.98 -16.62 -6.11
CA SER A 175 -18.95 -15.56 -6.35
C SER A 175 -18.27 -14.32 -6.95
N PRO A 176 -18.68 -13.87 -8.15
CA PRO A 176 -18.14 -12.66 -8.77
C PRO A 176 -18.51 -11.39 -7.99
N ILE A 177 -19.61 -11.42 -7.24
CA ILE A 177 -20.00 -10.34 -6.32
C ILE A 177 -18.94 -10.22 -5.22
N ASN A 178 -18.63 -11.31 -4.53
CA ASN A 178 -17.61 -11.31 -3.47
C ASN A 178 -16.22 -10.97 -4.00
N GLN A 179 -15.86 -11.37 -5.22
CA GLN A 179 -14.61 -10.94 -5.86
C GLN A 179 -14.59 -9.42 -6.08
N SER A 180 -15.65 -8.85 -6.65
CA SER A 180 -15.77 -7.41 -6.88
C SER A 180 -15.74 -6.62 -5.55
N THR A 181 -16.49 -7.07 -4.55
CA THR A 181 -16.50 -6.49 -3.20
C THR A 181 -15.12 -6.59 -2.54
N ALA A 182 -14.42 -7.72 -2.64
CA ALA A 182 -13.08 -7.88 -2.07
C ALA A 182 -12.07 -6.92 -2.68
N LYS A 183 -12.11 -6.75 -4.02
CA LYS A 183 -11.29 -5.77 -4.73
C LYS A 183 -11.62 -4.33 -4.29
N ALA A 184 -12.89 -3.97 -4.21
CA ALA A 184 -13.32 -2.65 -3.72
C ALA A 184 -12.89 -2.40 -2.26
N SER A 185 -12.99 -3.40 -1.38
CA SER A 185 -12.52 -3.34 0.00
C SER A 185 -10.99 -3.15 0.08
N LEU A 186 -10.21 -3.83 -0.77
CA LEU A 186 -8.75 -3.64 -0.84
C LEU A 186 -8.40 -2.21 -1.27
N THR A 187 -9.05 -1.67 -2.32
CA THR A 187 -8.87 -0.27 -2.75
C THR A 187 -9.15 0.70 -1.61
N GLN A 188 -10.25 0.50 -0.87
CA GLN A 188 -10.60 1.38 0.26
C GLN A 188 -9.64 1.25 1.44
N VAL A 189 -9.21 0.04 1.79
CA VAL A 189 -8.22 -0.20 2.85
C VAL A 189 -6.86 0.41 2.50
N ILE A 190 -6.37 0.26 1.25
CA ILE A 190 -5.12 0.89 0.81
C ILE A 190 -5.24 2.41 0.90
N ASN A 191 -6.29 3.00 0.35
CA ASN A 191 -6.49 4.46 0.42
C ASN A 191 -6.59 4.97 1.86
N ALA A 192 -7.21 4.21 2.77
CA ALA A 192 -7.27 4.54 4.20
C ALA A 192 -5.88 4.48 4.86
N VAL A 193 -5.09 3.44 4.62
CA VAL A 193 -3.72 3.30 5.17
C VAL A 193 -2.81 4.45 4.71
N PHE A 194 -2.78 4.74 3.41
CA PHE A 194 -1.96 5.84 2.89
C PHE A 194 -2.49 7.24 3.27
N GLY A 195 -3.81 7.40 3.41
CA GLY A 195 -4.41 8.63 3.92
C GLY A 195 -4.18 8.85 5.42
N ASN A 196 -4.12 7.78 6.22
CA ASN A 196 -3.80 7.84 7.64
C ASN A 196 -2.30 8.11 7.86
N MET A 197 -1.42 7.56 7.02
CA MET A 197 -0.01 7.95 6.97
C MET A 197 0.16 9.46 6.71
N GLN A 198 -0.61 10.03 5.78
CA GLN A 198 -0.55 11.47 5.51
C GLN A 198 -0.96 12.31 6.73
N LYS A 199 -2.12 12.03 7.33
CA LYS A 199 -2.58 12.73 8.53
C LYS A 199 -1.61 12.59 9.71
N ALA A 200 -0.97 11.44 9.85
CA ALA A 200 -0.02 11.19 10.93
C ALA A 200 1.27 12.02 10.75
N ASP A 201 1.74 12.23 9.52
CA ASP A 201 2.89 13.13 9.26
C ASP A 201 2.51 14.61 9.40
N GLU A 202 1.29 15.01 8.99
CA GLU A 202 0.77 16.36 9.23
C GLU A 202 0.74 16.71 10.74
N VAL A 203 0.20 15.81 11.59
CA VAL A 203 0.22 15.98 13.05
C VAL A 203 1.63 15.90 13.64
N ALA A 204 2.51 15.06 13.09
CA ALA A 204 3.91 14.99 13.52
C ALA A 204 4.72 16.23 13.12
N ALA A 205 4.39 16.88 12.02
CA ALA A 205 5.01 18.14 11.58
C ALA A 205 4.60 19.30 12.51
N GLU A 206 3.32 19.44 12.85
CA GLU A 206 2.84 20.47 13.79
C GLU A 206 3.51 20.34 15.18
N GLN A 207 3.74 19.11 15.65
CA GLN A 207 4.48 18.84 16.89
C GLN A 207 5.99 19.02 16.72
N GLY A 208 6.52 18.67 15.54
CA GLY A 208 7.92 18.79 15.17
C GLY A 208 8.40 20.23 15.11
N GLU A 209 7.63 21.12 14.48
CA GLU A 209 7.92 22.56 14.42
C GLU A 209 7.99 23.17 15.82
N GLN A 210 7.09 22.77 16.74
CA GLN A 210 7.17 23.21 18.14
C GLN A 210 8.40 22.65 18.85
N THR A 211 8.84 21.41 18.57
CA THR A 211 10.10 20.91 19.14
C THR A 211 11.33 21.58 18.54
N ASP A 212 11.33 21.89 17.24
CA ASP A 212 12.44 22.56 16.57
C ASP A 212 12.54 24.03 16.98
N GLU A 213 11.43 24.76 17.10
CA GLU A 213 11.41 26.11 17.72
C GLU A 213 11.92 26.08 19.15
N ASN A 214 11.51 25.10 19.97
CA ASN A 214 12.00 24.96 21.34
C ASN A 214 13.49 24.59 21.41
N VAL A 215 14.00 23.75 20.50
CA VAL A 215 15.42 23.41 20.41
C VAL A 215 16.24 24.61 19.91
N ILE A 216 15.74 25.36 18.93
CA ILE A 216 16.34 26.61 18.46
C ILE A 216 16.36 27.64 19.60
N HIS A 217 15.27 27.81 20.35
CA HIS A 217 15.23 28.70 21.51
C HIS A 217 16.23 28.28 22.59
N MET A 218 16.29 26.99 22.98
CA MET A 218 17.27 26.50 23.94
C MET A 218 18.72 26.68 23.47
N LEU A 219 19.00 26.50 22.17
CA LEU A 219 20.34 26.74 21.61
C LEU A 219 20.68 28.24 21.56
N VAL A 220 19.73 29.10 21.21
CA VAL A 220 19.89 30.56 21.21
C VAL A 220 20.10 31.07 22.63
N ASP A 221 19.30 30.64 23.61
CA ASP A 221 19.44 31.02 25.01
C ASP A 221 20.79 30.53 25.59
N SER A 222 21.20 29.29 25.27
CA SER A 222 22.53 28.78 25.68
C SER A 222 23.69 29.56 25.05
N LEU A 223 23.56 30.01 23.79
CA LEU A 223 24.54 30.89 23.15
C LEU A 223 24.54 32.30 23.76
N VAL A 224 23.37 32.84 24.11
CA VAL A 224 23.24 34.13 24.80
C VAL A 224 23.87 34.08 26.20
N GLU A 225 23.65 33.02 26.97
CA GLU A 225 24.33 32.81 28.26
C GLU A 225 25.85 32.67 28.10
N GLN A 226 26.33 31.93 27.10
CA GLN A 226 27.77 31.79 26.84
C GLN A 226 28.43 33.10 26.41
N VAL A 227 27.73 33.97 25.68
CA VAL A 227 28.22 35.31 25.31
C VAL A 227 28.13 36.29 26.48
N ALA A 228 27.07 36.23 27.29
CA ALA A 228 26.96 37.02 28.51
C ALA A 228 28.09 36.69 29.52
N ALA A 229 28.39 35.41 29.70
CA ALA A 229 29.49 34.95 30.55
C ALA A 229 30.89 35.35 30.02
N GLN A 230 31.03 35.65 28.72
CA GLN A 230 32.27 36.18 28.13
C GLN A 230 32.40 37.70 28.24
N LEU A 231 31.32 38.41 28.61
CA LEU A 231 31.32 39.87 28.82
C LEU A 231 31.53 40.26 30.30
N ASP A 232 31.54 39.28 31.21
CA ASP A 232 31.87 39.48 32.62
C ASP A 232 33.40 39.66 32.80
N PRO A 233 33.91 40.80 33.32
CA PRO A 233 35.36 41.12 33.27
C PRO A 233 36.31 40.25 34.11
N ASN A 234 35.84 39.15 34.72
CA ASN A 234 36.48 38.52 35.88
C ASN A 234 36.54 36.98 35.85
N HIS A 235 36.57 36.32 34.69
CA HIS A 235 36.91 34.89 34.64
C HIS A 235 38.06 34.53 33.68
N SER A 236 39.07 33.87 34.24
CA SER A 236 40.32 33.49 33.57
C SER A 236 40.25 32.16 32.79
N ILE A 237 41.11 32.05 31.77
CA ILE A 237 41.12 31.03 30.71
C ILE A 237 41.82 29.72 31.12
N VAL A 238 41.12 28.57 30.97
CA VAL A 238 41.64 27.22 30.63
C VAL A 238 40.45 26.41 30.05
N GLY A 239 40.50 25.58 29.01
CA GLY A 239 41.55 25.19 28.05
C GLY A 239 40.94 24.21 27.00
N SER A 240 41.41 24.26 25.74
CA SER A 240 40.75 23.66 24.56
C SER A 240 40.93 22.14 24.36
N ARG A 241 39.92 21.48 23.75
CA ARG A 241 40.07 20.50 22.64
C ARG A 241 38.71 20.11 22.04
N GLN A 242 38.36 20.64 20.86
CA GLN A 242 38.62 20.09 19.51
C GLN A 242 37.52 19.18 18.98
N SER A 243 36.75 19.74 18.04
CA SER A 243 35.87 19.05 17.09
C SER A 243 36.65 18.23 16.05
N SER A 244 36.02 17.20 15.48
CA SER A 244 36.22 16.83 14.06
C SER A 244 35.18 15.81 13.58
N PHE A 245 34.69 16.01 12.36
CA PHE A 245 33.81 15.08 11.63
C PHE A 245 34.62 14.10 10.74
N SER A 246 33.91 13.06 10.28
CA SER A 246 34.09 12.36 8.98
C SER A 246 34.80 11.00 8.91
N SER A 247 34.21 10.15 8.04
CA SER A 247 34.76 9.00 7.30
C SER A 247 34.57 7.57 7.86
N ALA A 248 33.76 6.78 7.14
CA ALA A 248 34.11 5.41 6.69
C ALA A 248 33.08 4.85 5.67
N MET A 249 33.53 4.61 4.43
CA MET A 249 32.85 3.80 3.40
C MET A 249 33.89 2.83 2.84
N ALA A 250 33.64 1.51 2.90
CA ALA A 250 34.19 0.42 2.06
C ALA A 250 34.15 -0.95 2.76
N ALA A 251 33.66 -2.02 2.08
CA ALA A 251 34.31 -3.35 1.98
C ALA A 251 33.41 -4.46 1.37
N GLU A 252 34.05 -5.45 0.73
CA GLU A 252 33.48 -6.56 -0.07
C GLU A 252 34.35 -7.85 0.12
N VAL A 253 34.09 -9.09 -0.38
CA VAL A 253 33.03 -9.68 -1.23
C VAL A 253 32.98 -11.23 -1.03
N SER A 254 31.83 -11.88 -1.32
CA SER A 254 31.69 -13.29 -1.79
C SER A 254 31.93 -14.51 -0.85
N MET A 255 31.03 -15.52 -0.89
CA MET A 255 31.26 -16.86 -1.53
C MET A 255 30.06 -17.84 -1.41
N ILE A 256 30.11 -18.96 -2.17
CA ILE A 256 28.98 -19.81 -2.64
C ILE A 256 29.01 -21.29 -2.12
N PRO A 257 27.90 -22.09 -2.15
CA PRO A 257 27.67 -23.27 -1.29
C PRO A 257 27.56 -24.65 -2.03
N PRO A 258 27.25 -25.75 -1.31
CA PRO A 258 26.44 -26.88 -1.87
C PRO A 258 25.48 -27.56 -0.81
N PRO A 259 24.75 -28.69 -1.06
CA PRO A 259 23.53 -28.74 -1.89
C PRO A 259 22.32 -29.62 -1.37
N ARG A 260 21.08 -29.25 -1.76
CA ARG A 260 19.85 -30.08 -2.05
C ARG A 260 19.11 -30.91 -0.97
N HIS A 261 17.78 -30.74 -0.87
CA HIS A 261 16.73 -31.67 -1.43
C HIS A 261 15.30 -31.04 -1.34
N LEU A 262 14.23 -31.73 -1.79
CA LEU A 262 12.99 -31.15 -2.39
C LEU A 262 11.69 -31.17 -1.54
N ASN A 263 10.89 -30.07 -1.59
CA ASN A 263 9.41 -29.91 -1.44
C ASN A 263 8.67 -30.42 -0.17
N PRO A 264 7.43 -29.95 0.18
CA PRO A 264 6.46 -29.12 -0.58
C PRO A 264 5.88 -27.87 0.14
N VAL A 265 5.06 -27.12 -0.62
CA VAL A 265 4.33 -25.85 -0.31
C VAL A 265 3.79 -25.68 1.12
N SER A 266 4.14 -24.56 1.77
CA SER A 266 3.40 -24.00 2.93
C SER A 266 3.65 -22.49 3.11
N LEU A 267 2.59 -21.70 3.28
CA LEU A 267 2.60 -20.22 3.35
C LEU A 267 2.73 -19.66 4.79
N ALA A 268 3.38 -20.41 5.70
CA ALA A 268 3.34 -20.14 7.14
C ALA A 268 4.72 -20.04 7.84
N ALA A 269 5.82 -20.27 7.12
CA ALA A 269 7.17 -20.10 7.67
C ALA A 269 8.11 -19.63 6.55
N ASP A 270 8.26 -18.31 6.42
CA ASP A 270 9.25 -17.70 5.51
C ASP A 270 9.71 -16.34 6.05
N SER A 271 10.28 -16.41 7.27
CA SER A 271 11.08 -15.35 7.89
C SER A 271 12.57 -15.69 7.85
N SER A 272 13.02 -16.40 6.80
CA SER A 272 14.42 -16.56 6.37
C SER A 272 14.49 -17.48 5.13
N ASP A 273 14.52 -16.93 3.90
CA ASP A 273 15.73 -16.94 3.07
C ASP A 273 15.57 -16.49 1.60
N THR A 274 16.52 -15.64 1.18
CA THR A 274 17.10 -15.60 -0.19
C THR A 274 16.23 -15.25 -1.40
N VAL A 275 15.60 -14.06 -1.39
CA VAL A 275 15.52 -13.23 -2.60
C VAL A 275 15.85 -11.78 -2.24
N HIS A 276 17.15 -11.45 -2.23
CA HIS A 276 17.71 -10.10 -2.06
C HIS A 276 17.03 -9.21 -0.98
N GLU A 277 17.50 -9.31 0.27
CA GLU A 277 17.35 -8.22 1.24
C GLU A 277 18.30 -7.05 0.89
N ASP A 278 18.09 -6.40 -0.25
CA ASP A 278 18.92 -5.29 -0.72
C ASP A 278 18.66 -3.95 0.02
N VAL A 279 17.81 -3.98 1.05
CA VAL A 279 17.61 -2.86 1.98
C VAL A 279 17.89 -3.37 3.40
N PRO A 280 19.09 -3.15 3.96
CA PRO A 280 19.39 -3.53 5.33
C PRO A 280 18.39 -2.87 6.29
N ALA A 281 17.74 -3.66 7.15
CA ALA A 281 16.74 -3.14 8.10
C ALA A 281 17.29 -2.01 9.00
N THR A 282 18.61 -2.01 9.23
CA THR A 282 19.37 -0.96 9.92
C THR A 282 19.35 0.42 9.26
N GLN A 283 18.82 0.56 8.04
CA GLN A 283 18.69 1.83 7.31
C GLN A 283 17.26 2.37 7.23
N LEU A 284 16.28 1.66 7.78
CA LEU A 284 14.87 2.05 7.71
C LEU A 284 14.42 2.70 9.03
N HIS A 285 14.41 4.03 9.04
CA HIS A 285 13.76 4.82 10.08
C HIS A 285 12.36 5.23 9.61
N PHE A 286 11.35 4.97 10.43
CA PHE A 286 9.96 5.38 10.21
C PHE A 286 9.58 6.44 11.23
N ARG A 287 8.95 7.53 10.79
CA ARG A 287 8.50 8.63 11.63
C ARG A 287 7.28 8.25 12.46
N THR A 288 6.37 7.47 11.87
CA THR A 288 5.09 7.08 12.46
C THR A 288 4.82 5.60 12.22
N VAL A 289 3.95 5.00 13.04
CA VAL A 289 3.52 3.59 12.84
C VAL A 289 2.75 3.46 11.52
N GLN A 290 1.97 4.50 11.16
CA GLN A 290 1.21 4.56 9.91
C GLN A 290 2.12 4.59 8.67
N GLU A 291 3.30 5.22 8.74
CA GLU A 291 4.31 5.14 7.67
C GLU A 291 4.87 3.72 7.53
N LYS A 292 5.18 3.07 8.65
CA LYS A 292 5.64 1.67 8.69
C LYS A 292 4.58 0.72 8.11
N ASP A 293 3.31 0.92 8.44
CA ASP A 293 2.18 0.15 7.90
C ASP A 293 2.05 0.27 6.38
N ALA A 294 2.06 1.50 5.88
CA ALA A 294 1.98 1.79 4.45
C ALA A 294 3.20 1.20 3.69
N PHE A 295 4.40 1.27 4.26
CA PHE A 295 5.61 0.65 3.70
C PHE A 295 5.51 -0.88 3.68
N LEU A 296 5.06 -1.50 4.77
CA LEU A 296 4.90 -2.95 4.88
C LEU A 296 3.88 -3.48 3.86
N LEU A 297 2.77 -2.77 3.69
CA LEU A 297 1.72 -3.05 2.70
C LEU A 297 2.27 -2.94 1.27
N PHE A 298 2.96 -1.84 0.94
CA PHE A 298 3.59 -1.64 -0.36
C PHE A 298 4.61 -2.74 -0.69
N ARG A 299 5.50 -3.06 0.26
CA ARG A 299 6.50 -4.13 0.13
C ARG A 299 5.84 -5.50 -0.09
N ALA A 300 4.76 -5.80 0.61
CA ALA A 300 4.01 -7.04 0.44
C ALA A 300 3.42 -7.15 -0.99
N LEU A 301 2.83 -6.08 -1.51
CA LEU A 301 2.29 -6.03 -2.87
C LEU A 301 3.40 -6.22 -3.93
N CYS A 302 4.57 -5.59 -3.77
CA CYS A 302 5.72 -5.81 -4.65
C CYS A 302 6.24 -7.27 -4.62
N ARG A 303 6.23 -7.92 -3.45
CA ARG A 303 6.61 -9.36 -3.34
C ARG A 303 5.57 -10.30 -3.97
N LEU A 304 4.30 -9.90 -4.03
CA LEU A 304 3.27 -10.68 -4.72
C LEU A 304 3.33 -10.50 -6.24
N SER A 305 3.68 -9.31 -6.74
CA SER A 305 3.80 -9.04 -8.18
C SER A 305 5.07 -9.63 -8.82
N THR A 306 6.14 -9.94 -8.08
CA THR A 306 7.37 -10.56 -8.62
C THR A 306 7.29 -12.06 -8.89
N LYS A 307 6.31 -12.79 -8.29
CA LYS A 307 6.17 -14.25 -8.44
C LYS A 307 6.15 -14.68 -9.91
N SER A 308 6.93 -15.69 -10.28
CA SER A 308 7.01 -16.21 -11.65
C SER A 308 5.73 -16.93 -12.06
N LEU A 309 5.29 -16.74 -13.30
CA LEU A 309 4.21 -17.52 -13.90
C LEU A 309 4.79 -18.71 -14.69
N PRO A 310 4.05 -19.82 -14.83
CA PRO A 310 4.41 -20.87 -15.79
C PRO A 310 4.36 -20.33 -17.23
N GLU A 311 5.08 -20.96 -18.17
CA GLU A 311 5.21 -20.49 -19.57
C GLU A 311 3.87 -20.32 -20.31
N ARG A 312 2.86 -21.11 -19.91
CA ARG A 312 1.48 -21.03 -20.41
C ARG A 312 0.53 -21.02 -19.21
N PRO A 313 0.29 -19.86 -18.59
CA PRO A 313 -0.66 -19.77 -17.49
C PRO A 313 -2.08 -19.89 -18.04
N ASP A 314 -2.93 -20.61 -17.30
CA ASP A 314 -4.38 -20.53 -17.49
C ASP A 314 -4.82 -19.06 -17.26
N PRO A 315 -5.60 -18.45 -18.16
CA PRO A 315 -6.20 -17.13 -17.95
C PRO A 315 -6.94 -16.97 -16.60
N ASN A 316 -7.42 -18.08 -16.01
CA ASN A 316 -8.10 -18.11 -14.71
C ASN A 316 -7.21 -18.54 -13.53
N SER A 317 -5.91 -18.77 -13.77
CA SER A 317 -4.97 -19.20 -12.72
C SER A 317 -4.91 -18.22 -11.54
N HIS A 318 -4.80 -18.75 -10.32
CA HIS A 318 -4.70 -17.95 -9.11
C HIS A 318 -3.43 -17.08 -9.11
N GLU A 319 -2.34 -17.58 -9.69
CA GLU A 319 -1.06 -16.89 -9.81
C GLU A 319 -1.16 -15.68 -10.74
N LEU A 320 -1.82 -15.81 -11.89
CA LEU A 320 -2.05 -14.70 -12.82
C LEU A 320 -2.94 -13.64 -12.17
N ARG A 321 -4.09 -14.04 -11.63
CA ARG A 321 -5.03 -13.13 -10.96
C ARG A 321 -4.40 -12.43 -9.74
N SER A 322 -3.56 -13.14 -8.98
CA SER A 322 -2.77 -12.58 -7.88
C SER A 322 -1.80 -11.50 -8.39
N LYS A 323 -1.06 -11.78 -9.46
CA LYS A 323 -0.10 -10.82 -10.03
C LYS A 323 -0.81 -9.59 -10.61
N GLU A 324 -1.89 -9.78 -11.36
CA GLU A 324 -2.70 -8.68 -11.91
C GLU A 324 -3.26 -7.77 -10.84
N LEU A 325 -3.87 -8.33 -9.79
CA LEU A 325 -4.39 -7.56 -8.67
C LEU A 325 -3.25 -6.83 -7.92
N SER A 326 -2.11 -7.50 -7.70
CA SER A 326 -0.96 -6.86 -7.03
C SER A 326 -0.45 -5.65 -7.81
N LEU A 327 -0.31 -5.77 -9.14
CA LEU A 327 0.09 -4.66 -10.00
C LEU A 327 -0.96 -3.54 -10.05
N GLU A 328 -2.25 -3.88 -10.01
CA GLU A 328 -3.33 -2.89 -9.95
C GLU A 328 -3.35 -2.12 -8.61
N MET A 329 -3.12 -2.81 -7.49
CA MET A 329 -3.01 -2.17 -6.17
C MET A 329 -1.72 -1.32 -6.06
N LEU A 330 -0.61 -1.74 -6.66
CA LEU A 330 0.61 -0.92 -6.75
C LEU A 330 0.38 0.33 -7.63
N LEU A 331 -0.31 0.18 -8.76
CA LEU A 331 -0.67 1.30 -9.64
C LEU A 331 -1.53 2.33 -8.89
N LEU A 332 -2.54 1.88 -8.13
CA LEU A 332 -3.37 2.73 -7.27
C LEU A 332 -2.52 3.59 -6.32
N ILE A 333 -1.51 3.00 -5.67
CA ILE A 333 -0.63 3.69 -4.70
C ILE A 333 0.23 4.75 -5.40
N VAL A 334 0.88 4.43 -6.54
CA VAL A 334 1.72 5.42 -7.25
C VAL A 334 0.91 6.48 -8.00
N GLN A 335 -0.32 6.18 -8.42
CA GLN A 335 -1.24 7.15 -9.01
C GLN A 335 -1.75 8.16 -7.97
N ASN A 336 -2.03 7.74 -6.75
CA ASN A 336 -2.53 8.58 -5.66
C ASN A 336 -1.45 8.93 -4.63
N SER A 337 -0.19 8.96 -5.06
CA SER A 337 0.97 9.23 -4.20
C SER A 337 0.91 10.64 -3.57
N SER A 338 0.95 10.74 -2.24
CA SER A 338 1.20 12.00 -1.53
C SER A 338 2.68 12.43 -1.64
N SER A 339 2.98 13.67 -1.28
CA SER A 339 4.36 14.22 -1.21
C SER A 339 5.29 13.39 -0.29
N LEU A 340 4.73 12.74 0.72
CA LEU A 340 5.47 11.87 1.65
C LEU A 340 6.06 10.65 0.93
N LEU A 341 5.33 10.06 -0.02
CA LEU A 341 5.84 8.95 -0.83
C LEU A 341 7.02 9.36 -1.72
N HIS A 342 7.12 10.64 -2.06
CA HIS A 342 8.18 11.16 -2.91
C HIS A 342 9.46 11.38 -2.10
N ASN A 343 9.33 11.90 -0.88
CA ASN A 343 10.46 12.36 -0.06
C ASN A 343 10.91 11.37 1.04
N SER A 344 10.06 10.44 1.48
CA SER A 344 10.39 9.46 2.53
C SER A 344 11.49 8.49 2.09
N GLN A 345 12.59 8.43 2.84
CA GLN A 345 13.70 7.53 2.57
C GLN A 345 13.29 6.04 2.50
N PRO A 346 12.50 5.49 3.45
CA PRO A 346 11.90 4.16 3.32
C PRO A 346 11.20 3.93 1.97
N PHE A 347 10.38 4.86 1.51
CA PHE A 347 9.67 4.69 0.24
C PHE A 347 10.56 4.85 -0.98
N ILE A 348 11.53 5.78 -0.98
CA ILE A 348 12.54 5.88 -2.04
C ILE A 348 13.32 4.56 -2.19
N LEU A 349 13.70 3.94 -1.08
CA LEU A 349 14.34 2.62 -1.07
C LEU A 349 13.37 1.53 -1.56
N ALA A 350 12.11 1.52 -1.10
CA ALA A 350 11.12 0.55 -1.56
C ALA A 350 10.83 0.64 -3.08
N LEU A 351 10.80 1.86 -3.63
CA LEU A 351 10.66 2.10 -5.06
C LEU A 351 11.84 1.48 -5.82
N ARG A 352 13.07 1.79 -5.40
CA ARG A 352 14.31 1.30 -6.04
C ARG A 352 14.51 -0.22 -5.94
N HIS A 353 14.25 -0.81 -4.78
CA HIS A 353 14.62 -2.20 -4.48
C HIS A 353 13.44 -3.19 -4.59
N TYR A 354 12.19 -2.76 -4.48
CA TYR A 354 11.03 -3.64 -4.60
C TYR A 354 10.18 -3.34 -5.85
N LEU A 355 9.76 -2.08 -6.06
CA LEU A 355 8.89 -1.77 -7.21
C LEU A 355 9.63 -1.87 -8.53
N CYS A 356 10.86 -1.34 -8.62
CA CYS A 356 11.65 -1.43 -9.84
C CYS A 356 12.01 -2.89 -10.20
N VAL A 357 12.24 -3.75 -9.22
CA VAL A 357 12.44 -5.20 -9.42
C VAL A 357 11.14 -5.89 -9.85
N SER A 358 9.99 -5.46 -9.32
CA SER A 358 8.67 -5.88 -9.84
C SER A 358 8.49 -5.46 -11.30
N LEU A 359 8.90 -4.25 -11.70
CA LEU A 359 8.77 -3.78 -13.07
C LEU A 359 9.71 -4.50 -14.04
N SER A 360 10.98 -4.72 -13.72
CA SER A 360 11.88 -5.45 -14.63
C SER A 360 11.39 -6.89 -14.90
N ARG A 361 10.79 -7.55 -13.91
CA ARG A 361 10.21 -8.90 -14.06
C ARG A 361 8.91 -8.96 -14.85
N ASN A 362 8.13 -7.88 -14.89
CA ASN A 362 6.79 -7.85 -15.52
C ASN A 362 6.72 -7.00 -16.80
N GLY A 363 7.68 -6.10 -16.99
CA GLY A 363 7.71 -5.08 -18.04
C GLY A 363 7.97 -5.61 -19.44
N VAL A 364 8.31 -6.88 -19.61
CA VAL A 364 8.36 -7.57 -20.91
C VAL A 364 7.47 -8.83 -20.94
N SER A 365 6.46 -8.86 -20.07
CA SER A 365 5.47 -9.95 -20.02
C SER A 365 4.75 -10.12 -21.37
N PRO A 366 4.63 -11.34 -21.91
CA PRO A 366 3.83 -11.61 -23.12
C PRO A 366 2.32 -11.49 -22.87
N ILE A 367 1.91 -11.39 -21.60
CA ILE A 367 0.52 -11.23 -21.19
C ILE A 367 0.21 -9.73 -21.14
N VAL A 368 -0.59 -9.28 -22.11
CA VAL A 368 -0.98 -7.88 -22.35
C VAL A 368 -1.43 -7.16 -21.07
N SER A 369 -2.27 -7.79 -20.25
CA SER A 369 -2.84 -7.17 -19.04
C SER A 369 -1.84 -6.95 -17.88
N ILE A 370 -0.72 -7.68 -17.88
CA ILE A 370 0.42 -7.45 -16.97
C ILE A 370 1.31 -6.34 -17.53
N PHE A 371 1.59 -6.41 -18.83
CA PHE A 371 2.44 -5.45 -19.54
C PHE A 371 1.84 -4.04 -19.48
N GLU A 372 0.54 -3.91 -19.75
CA GLU A 372 -0.23 -2.67 -19.63
C GLU A 372 -0.12 -2.03 -18.24
N LYS A 373 -0.35 -2.81 -17.17
CA LYS A 373 -0.21 -2.31 -15.79
C LYS A 373 1.23 -1.93 -15.46
N SER A 374 2.21 -2.68 -15.95
CA SER A 374 3.63 -2.40 -15.75
C SER A 374 4.05 -1.09 -16.42
N LEU A 375 3.58 -0.84 -17.65
CA LEU A 375 3.78 0.43 -18.36
C LEU A 375 3.04 1.58 -17.66
N ALA A 376 1.82 1.38 -17.18
CA ALA A 376 1.06 2.39 -16.44
C ALA A 376 1.77 2.81 -15.14
N ILE A 377 2.37 1.87 -14.40
CA ILE A 377 3.21 2.17 -13.24
C ILE A 377 4.48 2.91 -13.69
N PHE A 378 5.14 2.47 -14.76
CA PHE A 378 6.34 3.11 -15.28
C PHE A 378 6.12 4.60 -15.64
N VAL A 379 4.99 4.96 -16.26
CA VAL A 379 4.62 6.37 -16.49
C VAL A 379 4.56 7.15 -15.18
N GLN A 380 3.97 6.59 -14.12
CA GLN A 380 3.94 7.27 -12.81
C GLN A 380 5.34 7.45 -12.22
N LEU A 381 6.25 6.49 -12.43
CA LEU A 381 7.65 6.61 -11.99
C LEU A 381 8.43 7.69 -12.74
N VAL A 382 8.23 7.81 -14.06
CA VAL A 382 8.84 8.90 -14.84
C VAL A 382 8.28 10.24 -14.41
N ASN A 383 6.95 10.39 -14.38
CA ASN A 383 6.34 11.71 -14.16
C ASN A 383 6.56 12.23 -12.73
N LYS A 384 6.57 11.36 -11.70
CA LYS A 384 6.60 11.76 -10.29
C LYS A 384 7.88 11.43 -9.53
N PHE A 385 8.60 10.37 -9.91
CA PHE A 385 9.72 9.82 -9.13
C PHE A 385 11.08 9.90 -9.85
N LYS A 386 11.14 10.59 -11.01
CA LYS A 386 12.35 10.76 -11.84
C LYS A 386 13.60 11.20 -11.06
N MET A 387 13.46 12.14 -10.13
CA MET A 387 14.56 12.63 -9.29
C MET A 387 15.25 11.53 -8.48
N HIS A 388 14.54 10.47 -8.10
CA HIS A 388 15.08 9.37 -7.31
C HIS A 388 15.44 8.13 -8.14
N LEU A 389 15.04 8.07 -9.42
CA LEU A 389 15.05 6.84 -10.24
C LEU A 389 15.84 6.95 -11.55
N LYS A 390 16.78 7.91 -11.68
CA LYS A 390 17.55 8.16 -12.91
C LYS A 390 18.13 6.89 -13.56
N VAL A 391 18.87 6.08 -12.80
CA VAL A 391 19.48 4.83 -13.33
C VAL A 391 18.42 3.79 -13.70
N GLN A 392 17.37 3.67 -12.88
CA GLN A 392 16.29 2.71 -13.08
C GLN A 392 15.45 3.04 -14.32
N ILE A 393 15.19 4.33 -14.57
CA ILE A 393 14.50 4.82 -15.78
C ILE A 393 15.33 4.51 -17.03
N GLU A 394 16.64 4.75 -17.01
CA GLU A 394 17.52 4.37 -18.13
C GLU A 394 17.48 2.87 -18.44
N VAL A 395 17.50 2.02 -17.40
CA VAL A 395 17.35 0.57 -17.55
C VAL A 395 15.98 0.21 -18.16
N PHE A 396 14.88 0.81 -17.68
CA PHE A 396 13.55 0.54 -18.24
C PHE A 396 13.36 1.00 -19.68
N PHE A 397 13.92 2.15 -20.07
CA PHE A 397 13.91 2.56 -21.48
C PHE A 397 14.65 1.54 -22.37
N LYS A 398 15.80 1.01 -21.92
CA LYS A 398 16.55 -0.04 -22.65
C LYS A 398 15.80 -1.38 -22.69
N GLU A 399 15.46 -1.92 -21.52
CA GLU A 399 14.97 -3.30 -21.36
C GLU A 399 13.49 -3.49 -21.71
N ILE A 400 12.67 -2.45 -21.54
CA ILE A 400 11.22 -2.49 -21.81
C ILE A 400 10.90 -1.78 -23.12
N ILE A 401 11.14 -0.47 -23.19
CA ILE A 401 10.66 0.38 -24.29
C ILE A 401 11.38 0.03 -25.60
N PHE A 402 12.70 0.17 -25.66
CA PHE A 402 13.47 -0.05 -26.88
C PHE A 402 13.50 -1.53 -27.27
N SER A 403 13.64 -2.44 -26.30
CA SER A 403 13.51 -3.89 -26.51
C SER A 403 12.24 -4.27 -27.29
N ILE A 404 11.07 -3.74 -26.88
CA ILE A 404 9.80 -4.05 -27.54
C ILE A 404 9.66 -3.35 -28.90
N LEU A 405 10.09 -2.08 -29.03
CA LEU A 405 9.97 -1.35 -30.30
C LEU A 405 10.93 -1.87 -31.38
N GLU A 406 12.19 -2.11 -31.03
CA GLU A 406 13.26 -2.53 -31.94
C GLU A 406 13.16 -4.02 -32.31
N SER A 407 12.64 -4.87 -31.42
CA SER A 407 12.45 -6.30 -31.70
C SER A 407 11.48 -6.55 -32.87
N SER A 408 11.85 -7.47 -33.77
CA SER A 408 11.01 -7.95 -34.86
C SER A 408 9.95 -8.98 -34.42
N SER A 409 10.08 -9.57 -33.22
CA SER A 409 9.17 -10.60 -32.70
C SER A 409 8.03 -10.06 -31.81
N SER A 410 8.11 -8.81 -31.36
CA SER A 410 7.08 -8.16 -30.54
C SER A 410 5.74 -8.06 -31.28
N SER A 411 4.63 -8.38 -30.60
CA SER A 411 3.30 -8.28 -31.20
C SER A 411 2.89 -6.83 -31.49
N PHE A 412 1.92 -6.66 -32.39
CA PHE A 412 1.35 -5.35 -32.71
C PHE A 412 0.84 -4.62 -31.46
N GLU A 413 0.16 -5.36 -30.59
CA GLU A 413 -0.46 -4.86 -29.36
C GLU A 413 0.60 -4.38 -28.36
N HIS A 414 1.73 -5.10 -28.23
CA HIS A 414 2.86 -4.67 -27.39
C HIS A 414 3.51 -3.39 -27.93
N LYS A 415 3.77 -3.30 -29.23
CA LYS A 415 4.32 -2.07 -29.83
C LYS A 415 3.35 -0.90 -29.71
N TRP A 416 2.05 -1.12 -29.91
CA TRP A 416 1.00 -0.11 -29.75
C TRP A 416 0.99 0.47 -28.34
N MET A 417 0.97 -0.40 -27.32
CA MET A 417 1.02 0.03 -25.91
C MET A 417 2.29 0.81 -25.57
N VAL A 418 3.44 0.46 -26.14
CA VAL A 418 4.69 1.20 -25.91
C VAL A 418 4.65 2.59 -26.56
N VAL A 419 4.19 2.74 -27.81
CA VAL A 419 4.09 4.08 -28.43
C VAL A 419 3.07 4.96 -27.69
N ASN A 420 1.93 4.40 -27.29
CA ASN A 420 0.95 5.10 -26.44
C ASN A 420 1.48 5.39 -25.02
N THR A 421 2.53 4.71 -24.57
CA THR A 421 3.24 5.01 -23.31
C THR A 421 4.25 6.12 -23.49
N LEU A 422 4.97 6.13 -24.61
CA LEU A 422 5.86 7.24 -25.00
C LEU A 422 5.08 8.54 -25.17
N GLU A 423 3.93 8.49 -25.84
CA GLU A 423 3.01 9.61 -25.98
C GLU A 423 2.66 10.23 -24.61
N LYS A 424 2.25 9.42 -23.63
CA LYS A 424 1.95 9.86 -22.25
C LYS A 424 3.15 10.40 -21.47
N ILE A 425 4.36 9.90 -21.73
CA ILE A 425 5.58 10.46 -21.14
C ILE A 425 5.88 11.83 -21.77
N CYS A 426 5.52 12.02 -23.03
CA CYS A 426 5.63 13.27 -23.77
C CYS A 426 4.39 14.18 -23.62
N GLU A 427 3.52 13.94 -22.62
CA GLU A 427 2.45 14.88 -22.21
C GLU A 427 2.95 15.88 -21.13
N ASP A 428 4.11 15.64 -20.52
CA ASP A 428 4.75 16.56 -19.56
C ASP A 428 5.99 17.22 -20.19
N PRO A 429 5.93 18.52 -20.53
CA PRO A 429 7.05 19.27 -21.12
C PRO A 429 8.35 19.15 -20.29
N GLN A 430 8.25 19.18 -18.96
CA GLN A 430 9.43 19.10 -18.09
C GLN A 430 10.05 17.70 -18.12
N SER A 431 9.25 16.62 -18.16
CA SER A 431 9.79 15.26 -18.30
C SER A 431 10.52 15.05 -19.62
N LEU A 432 10.05 15.64 -20.73
CA LEU A 432 10.71 15.52 -22.02
C LEU A 432 12.10 16.19 -22.02
N VAL A 433 12.19 17.40 -21.45
CA VAL A 433 13.47 18.13 -21.28
C VAL A 433 14.37 17.43 -20.28
N ASP A 434 13.83 16.94 -19.17
CA ASP A 434 14.60 16.17 -18.17
C ASP A 434 15.22 14.92 -18.82
N ILE A 435 14.53 14.23 -19.72
CA ILE A 435 15.09 13.06 -20.43
C ILE A 435 16.26 13.49 -21.31
N HIS A 436 16.14 14.57 -22.09
CA HIS A 436 17.25 15.06 -22.90
C HIS A 436 18.48 15.45 -22.05
N VAL A 437 18.28 16.29 -21.03
CA VAL A 437 19.37 16.82 -20.19
C VAL A 437 20.01 15.74 -19.32
N ASN A 438 19.23 14.80 -18.78
CA ASN A 438 19.77 13.80 -17.85
C ASN A 438 20.54 12.66 -18.53
N TYR A 439 20.18 12.31 -19.76
CA TYR A 439 20.67 11.11 -20.43
C TYR A 439 21.46 11.46 -21.71
N ASP A 440 20.88 12.18 -22.66
CA ASP A 440 21.53 12.50 -23.95
C ASP A 440 22.65 13.55 -23.81
N CYS A 441 22.53 14.51 -22.88
CA CYS A 441 23.61 15.45 -22.58
C CYS A 441 24.70 14.87 -21.64
N ASN A 442 24.56 13.63 -21.16
CA ASN A 442 25.50 13.01 -20.23
C ASN A 442 26.37 11.96 -20.94
N LEU A 443 27.67 12.23 -21.03
CA LEU A 443 28.66 11.40 -21.73
C LEU A 443 28.73 9.92 -21.27
N THR A 444 28.22 9.58 -20.09
CA THR A 444 28.22 8.20 -19.57
C THR A 444 26.86 7.50 -19.60
N ALA A 445 25.78 8.21 -19.93
CA ALA A 445 24.43 7.65 -20.02
C ALA A 445 24.10 7.27 -21.48
N ALA A 446 22.98 6.59 -21.69
CA ALA A 446 22.49 6.32 -23.04
C ALA A 446 21.62 7.46 -23.58
N ASN A 447 21.70 7.73 -24.89
CA ASN A 447 20.83 8.67 -25.57
C ASN A 447 19.39 8.12 -25.62
N ILE A 448 18.56 8.46 -24.64
CA ILE A 448 17.17 8.00 -24.53
C ILE A 448 16.29 8.83 -25.46
N PHE A 449 16.43 10.15 -25.45
CA PHE A 449 15.63 11.06 -26.27
C PHE A 449 15.87 10.78 -27.77
N GLU A 450 17.13 10.72 -28.20
CA GLU A 450 17.50 10.41 -29.58
C GLU A 450 16.92 9.06 -30.05
N ARG A 451 17.07 8.00 -29.24
CA ARG A 451 16.54 6.66 -29.57
C ARG A 451 15.02 6.63 -29.59
N MET A 452 14.35 7.37 -28.70
CA MET A 452 12.90 7.50 -28.66
C MET A 452 12.39 8.14 -29.95
N ILE A 453 12.90 9.32 -30.33
CA ILE A 453 12.52 10.02 -31.57
C ILE A 453 12.81 9.15 -32.80
N ASN A 454 13.99 8.52 -32.87
CA ASN A 454 14.34 7.61 -33.96
C ASN A 454 13.42 6.38 -34.04
N GLY A 455 13.01 5.81 -32.90
CA GLY A 455 12.08 4.67 -32.82
C GLY A 455 10.68 5.03 -33.33
N ILE A 456 10.13 6.15 -32.86
CA ILE A 456 8.81 6.64 -33.27
C ILE A 456 8.83 7.05 -34.76
N SER A 457 9.89 7.71 -35.22
CA SER A 457 10.09 8.10 -36.62
C SER A 457 10.09 6.89 -37.57
N LYS A 458 10.82 5.82 -37.22
CA LYS A 458 10.76 4.54 -37.99
C LYS A 458 9.33 3.99 -38.08
N ILE A 459 8.55 4.07 -37.01
CA ILE A 459 7.16 3.59 -36.96
C ILE A 459 6.24 4.43 -37.85
N ALA A 460 6.39 5.76 -37.83
CA ALA A 460 5.65 6.67 -38.71
C ALA A 460 5.96 6.43 -40.20
N GLN A 461 7.21 6.06 -40.52
CA GLN A 461 7.71 5.92 -41.89
C GLN A 461 7.56 4.52 -42.51
N VAL A 462 7.16 3.47 -41.76
CA VAL A 462 7.05 2.09 -42.29
C VAL A 462 6.23 2.07 -43.58
N PHE A 463 6.81 1.64 -44.70
CA PHE A 463 6.07 1.44 -45.96
C PHE A 463 5.36 0.09 -45.98
N CYS A 464 4.15 0.03 -46.57
CA CYS A 464 3.38 -1.21 -46.69
C CYS A 464 3.33 -1.66 -48.15
N TYR A 465 3.71 -2.91 -48.39
CA TYR A 465 3.54 -3.62 -49.66
C TYR A 465 2.45 -4.72 -49.56
N VAL A 466 1.69 -4.77 -48.46
CA VAL A 466 0.81 -5.89 -48.10
C VAL A 466 -0.62 -5.71 -48.64
N ILE A 467 -1.18 -6.79 -49.17
CA ILE A 467 -2.45 -6.81 -49.93
C ILE A 467 -3.68 -6.99 -49.01
N PHE A 468 -3.52 -7.53 -47.80
CA PHE A 468 -4.62 -7.82 -46.88
C PHE A 468 -5.14 -6.59 -46.12
N TYR A 469 -6.42 -6.26 -46.32
CA TYR A 469 -7.09 -5.09 -45.72
C TYR A 469 -6.95 -4.96 -44.19
N GLY A 470 -7.01 -6.07 -43.44
CA GLY A 470 -6.95 -6.05 -41.97
C GLY A 470 -5.58 -5.69 -41.38
N GLN A 471 -4.48 -6.08 -42.05
CA GLN A 471 -3.13 -5.64 -41.66
C GLN A 471 -2.91 -4.17 -42.06
N LYS A 472 -3.33 -3.80 -43.27
CA LYS A 472 -3.24 -2.43 -43.78
C LYS A 472 -3.89 -1.40 -42.86
N GLN A 473 -5.04 -1.71 -42.25
CA GLN A 473 -5.67 -0.81 -41.29
C GLN A 473 -4.92 -0.72 -39.96
N ARG A 474 -4.42 -1.83 -39.40
CA ARG A 474 -3.59 -1.81 -38.18
C ARG A 474 -2.30 -1.02 -38.37
N GLU A 475 -1.60 -1.23 -39.48
CA GLU A 475 -0.41 -0.44 -39.83
C GLU A 475 -0.71 1.04 -40.02
N ARG A 476 -1.84 1.39 -40.66
CA ARG A 476 -2.26 2.79 -40.80
C ARG A 476 -2.47 3.45 -39.44
N SER A 477 -3.18 2.79 -38.52
CA SER A 477 -3.36 3.29 -37.17
C SER A 477 -2.01 3.49 -36.45
N MET A 478 -1.08 2.54 -36.60
CA MET A 478 0.24 2.61 -35.97
C MET A 478 1.06 3.80 -36.46
N ARG A 479 1.01 4.12 -37.76
CA ARG A 479 1.66 5.32 -38.32
C ARG A 479 1.03 6.60 -37.83
N ILE A 480 -0.30 6.66 -37.73
CA ILE A 480 -1.01 7.83 -37.19
C ILE A 480 -0.61 8.06 -35.72
N LEU A 481 -0.52 6.99 -34.93
CA LEU A 481 -0.05 7.06 -33.54
C LEU A 481 1.40 7.56 -33.44
N GLY A 482 2.31 7.01 -34.27
CA GLY A 482 3.70 7.46 -34.33
C GLY A 482 3.83 8.93 -34.75
N LEU A 483 3.10 9.37 -35.77
CA LEU A 483 3.06 10.77 -36.19
C LEU A 483 2.50 11.68 -35.09
N LYS A 484 1.42 11.27 -34.41
CA LYS A 484 0.85 12.03 -33.28
C LYS A 484 1.90 12.20 -32.18
N CYS A 485 2.55 11.12 -31.76
CA CYS A 485 3.58 11.15 -30.72
C CYS A 485 4.78 12.06 -31.08
N LEU A 486 5.19 12.14 -32.35
CA LEU A 486 6.22 13.09 -32.80
C LEU A 486 5.75 14.55 -32.77
N VAL A 487 4.49 14.81 -33.11
CA VAL A 487 3.89 16.14 -33.00
C VAL A 487 3.79 16.55 -31.53
N GLU A 488 3.40 15.65 -30.64
CA GLU A 488 3.36 15.88 -29.18
C GLU A 488 4.75 16.22 -28.63
N CYS A 489 5.80 15.48 -29.04
CA CYS A 489 7.19 15.81 -28.67
C CYS A 489 7.59 17.22 -29.09
N LEU A 490 7.21 17.65 -30.30
CA LEU A 490 7.49 19.00 -30.78
C LEU A 490 6.68 20.06 -30.02
N GLN A 491 5.40 19.80 -29.75
CA GLN A 491 4.52 20.69 -29.00
C GLN A 491 5.05 20.90 -27.58
N CYS A 492 5.39 19.84 -26.85
CA CYS A 492 5.97 19.95 -25.51
C CYS A 492 7.29 20.75 -25.47
N MET A 493 8.13 20.69 -26.50
CA MET A 493 9.33 21.52 -26.56
C MET A 493 9.02 23.01 -26.79
N VAL A 494 7.92 23.32 -27.50
CA VAL A 494 7.43 24.70 -27.65
C VAL A 494 6.80 25.17 -26.33
N ASP A 495 5.92 24.38 -25.74
CA ASP A 495 5.22 24.71 -24.49
C ASP A 495 6.22 24.96 -23.35
N TRP A 496 7.26 24.13 -23.22
CA TRP A 496 8.33 24.35 -22.23
C TRP A 496 9.11 25.65 -22.46
N PHE A 497 9.40 25.98 -23.72
CA PHE A 497 10.13 27.20 -24.07
C PHE A 497 9.30 28.46 -23.78
N ASP A 498 8.01 28.45 -24.15
CA ASP A 498 7.11 29.57 -23.90
C ASP A 498 6.86 29.77 -22.39
N ASP A 499 6.77 28.68 -21.61
CA ASP A 499 6.70 28.72 -20.15
C ASP A 499 7.96 29.34 -19.50
N ASP A 500 9.15 28.96 -19.96
CA ASP A 500 10.42 29.48 -19.43
C ASP A 500 10.62 30.96 -19.76
N VAL A 501 10.34 31.35 -21.01
CA VAL A 501 10.33 32.77 -21.44
C VAL A 501 9.28 33.58 -20.67
N GLY A 502 8.10 33.00 -20.41
CA GLY A 502 7.05 33.62 -19.59
C GLY A 502 7.46 33.84 -18.13
N ARG A 503 8.28 32.96 -17.55
CA ARG A 503 8.84 33.13 -16.20
C ARG A 503 9.87 34.25 -16.16
N ILE A 504 10.81 34.26 -17.12
CA ILE A 504 11.86 35.30 -17.24
C ILE A 504 11.24 36.70 -17.43
N GLY A 505 10.13 36.80 -18.16
CA GLY A 505 9.38 38.06 -18.35
C GLY A 505 8.68 38.59 -17.09
N ASN A 506 8.34 37.72 -16.12
CA ASN A 506 7.68 38.13 -14.88
C ASN A 506 8.67 38.46 -13.75
N ASP A 507 9.77 37.69 -13.61
CA ASP A 507 10.81 37.98 -12.61
C ASP A 507 11.58 39.29 -12.89
N SER A 508 11.60 39.74 -14.15
CA SER A 508 12.14 41.05 -14.52
C SER A 508 11.18 42.22 -14.25
N GLY A 509 9.89 41.95 -13.98
CA GLY A 509 8.89 42.96 -13.64
C GLY A 509 8.74 43.27 -12.15
N SER A 510 9.24 42.41 -11.27
CA SER A 510 9.00 42.47 -9.81
C SER A 510 10.11 43.13 -8.99
N GLN A 511 11.22 43.57 -9.61
CA GLN A 511 12.30 44.33 -8.94
C GLN A 511 12.15 45.86 -9.00
N HIS A 512 11.03 46.39 -9.50
CA HIS A 512 10.74 47.84 -9.60
C HIS A 512 9.37 48.19 -9.01
N GLY A 513 9.18 47.86 -7.71
CA GLY A 513 8.03 48.28 -6.89
C GLY A 513 8.49 48.96 -5.61
#